data_AF-A0AA96CSQ3-F1
#
_entry.id   AF-A0AA96CSQ3-F1
#
_cell.length_a   1.000
_cell.length_b   1.000
_cell.length_c   1.000
_cell.angle_alpha   90.00
_cell.angle_beta   90.00
_cell.angle_gamma   90.00
#
_symmetry.space_group_name_H-M   'P 1'
#
loop_
_entity.id
_entity.type
_entity.pdbx_description
1 polymer ?
#
loop_
_entity_poly.entity_id
_entity_poly.type
_entity_poly.pdbx_seq_one_letter_code
_entity_poly.pdbx_strand_id
1 'polypeptide(L)'
;MNKFKKLTYIWIFFGIFILFFHPMMYYFYVSKVFPKDNSVVGDLARMTYSVDLVEKRNTHVELEKKHIKYNEYLGNNTDFITIGDSFSEGASSGKNPYYQDYIASTYDVSVLNIKLFENNKNYIETVYSLLNSGQLEKLGVKYILIESVQRRSLERFAISNIDTNINNIENFSNQILDNKRNTNINLKKSIVQFDTSLIDIFNSIFSKSDKNEVSVINNLNLNAFVYNMKFKLKGYGKMAPHVYREHLNKDFFSTEASRDLLFYDEDLKYLKLESDDNIKLMNKNFNTLAKALAKRNIKLIFMPAVDKYNLYSPYIISNTYQKSIFFEYLDSLPKDYIFINTKKILSEQLEKGEKDIFYADDTHWSHKASEVIIKDESFKIIFN
;
A
#
# COMPACT_ATOMS: atom_id res chain seq x y z
N MET A 1 56.68 -25.46 -14.23
CA MET A 1 56.59 -24.62 -13.02
C MET A 1 55.90 -23.25 -13.19
N ASN A 2 55.82 -22.64 -14.39
CA ASN A 2 55.31 -21.27 -14.54
C ASN A 2 53.76 -21.13 -14.61
N LYS A 3 53.05 -22.15 -15.14
CA LYS A 3 51.58 -22.15 -15.27
C LYS A 3 50.86 -22.21 -13.91
N PHE A 4 51.36 -23.02 -12.98
CA PHE A 4 50.79 -23.15 -11.64
C PHE A 4 50.90 -21.86 -10.83
N LYS A 5 52.04 -21.16 -10.90
CA LYS A 5 52.20 -19.85 -10.25
C LYS A 5 51.19 -18.82 -10.78
N LYS A 6 50.99 -18.74 -12.10
CA LYS A 6 49.99 -17.83 -12.70
C LYS A 6 48.57 -18.17 -12.25
N LEU A 7 48.22 -19.45 -12.21
CA LEU A 7 46.92 -19.90 -11.72
C LEU A 7 46.73 -19.57 -10.22
N THR A 8 47.76 -19.77 -9.40
CA THR A 8 47.74 -19.38 -7.98
C THR A 8 47.51 -17.89 -7.80
N TYR A 9 48.17 -17.02 -8.58
CA TYR A 9 47.92 -15.57 -8.51
C TYR A 9 46.48 -15.20 -8.89
N ILE A 10 45.91 -15.86 -9.89
CA ILE A 10 44.51 -15.66 -10.29
C ILE A 10 43.58 -16.07 -9.14
N TRP A 11 43.80 -17.22 -8.49
CA TRP A 11 43.00 -17.65 -7.34
C TRP A 11 43.15 -16.72 -6.13
N ILE A 12 44.36 -16.27 -5.82
CA ILE A 12 44.61 -15.29 -4.76
C ILE A 12 43.86 -13.99 -5.07
N PHE A 13 43.93 -13.51 -6.31
CA PHE A 13 43.21 -12.32 -6.74
C PHE A 13 41.69 -12.49 -6.58
N PHE A 14 41.11 -13.60 -7.04
CA PHE A 14 39.67 -13.86 -6.86
C PHE A 14 39.29 -13.99 -5.38
N GLY A 15 40.12 -14.65 -4.56
CA GLY A 15 39.91 -14.75 -3.13
C GLY A 15 39.90 -13.38 -2.44
N ILE A 16 40.89 -12.54 -2.75
CA ILE A 16 40.95 -11.15 -2.29
C ILE A 16 39.73 -10.36 -2.77
N PHE A 17 39.39 -10.47 -4.06
CA PHE A 17 38.25 -9.78 -4.65
C PHE A 17 36.95 -10.13 -3.92
N ILE A 18 36.66 -11.41 -3.69
CA ILE A 18 35.46 -11.86 -2.97
C ILE A 18 35.49 -11.33 -1.52
N LEU A 19 36.64 -11.40 -0.85
CA LEU A 19 36.82 -10.98 0.53
C LEU A 19 36.54 -9.49 0.74
N PHE A 20 36.86 -8.64 -0.24
CA PHE A 20 36.57 -7.20 -0.17
C PHE A 20 35.23 -6.81 -0.80
N PHE A 21 34.83 -7.44 -1.90
CA PHE A 21 33.63 -7.10 -2.66
C PHE A 21 32.38 -7.26 -1.80
N HIS A 22 32.20 -8.39 -1.13
CA HIS A 22 30.97 -8.64 -0.37
C HIS A 22 30.79 -7.68 0.81
N PRO A 23 31.78 -7.49 1.71
CA PRO A 23 31.66 -6.49 2.77
C PRO A 23 31.41 -5.09 2.23
N MET A 24 32.15 -4.66 1.20
CA MET A 24 31.99 -3.32 0.61
C MET A 24 30.55 -3.11 0.10
N MET A 25 30.04 -4.02 -0.74
CA MET A 25 28.69 -3.91 -1.27
C MET A 25 27.63 -3.98 -0.16
N TYR A 26 27.86 -4.81 0.86
CA TYR A 26 26.97 -4.94 1.99
C TYR A 26 26.85 -3.64 2.79
N TYR A 27 27.98 -3.05 3.19
CA TYR A 27 27.99 -1.86 4.04
C TYR A 27 27.53 -0.60 3.31
N PHE A 28 27.86 -0.46 2.02
CA PHE A 28 27.47 0.72 1.25
C PHE A 28 26.06 0.65 0.67
N TYR A 29 25.51 -0.54 0.40
CA TYR A 29 24.21 -0.68 -0.27
C TYR A 29 23.23 -1.55 0.51
N VAL A 30 23.53 -2.84 0.69
CA VAL A 30 22.53 -3.82 1.16
C VAL A 30 22.04 -3.51 2.57
N SER A 31 22.95 -3.22 3.51
CA SER A 31 22.59 -2.89 4.90
C SER A 31 21.80 -1.59 5.06
N LYS A 32 21.84 -0.70 4.05
CA LYS A 32 21.10 0.57 4.06
C LYS A 32 19.64 0.39 3.66
N VAL A 33 19.37 -0.56 2.76
CA VAL A 33 18.01 -0.87 2.31
C VAL A 33 17.39 -2.06 3.05
N PHE A 34 18.20 -2.87 3.72
CA PHE A 34 17.78 -3.92 4.65
C PHE A 34 18.34 -3.61 6.05
N PRO A 35 17.78 -2.62 6.77
CA PRO A 35 18.25 -2.26 8.09
C PRO A 35 18.07 -3.41 9.09
N LYS A 36 18.97 -3.50 10.07
CA LYS A 36 18.90 -4.50 11.15
C LYS A 36 18.09 -4.05 12.38
N ASP A 37 17.71 -2.77 12.40
CA ASP A 37 16.83 -2.20 13.42
C ASP A 37 15.36 -2.30 13.00
N ASN A 38 14.47 -1.75 13.81
CA ASN A 38 13.02 -1.84 13.61
C ASN A 38 12.47 -0.87 12.56
N SER A 39 13.35 -0.19 11.82
CA SER A 39 12.90 0.71 10.78
C SER A 39 12.49 -0.02 9.52
N VAL A 40 11.64 0.65 8.77
CA VAL A 40 11.14 0.24 7.46
C VAL A 40 11.82 1.12 6.41
N VAL A 41 12.22 0.47 5.31
CA VAL A 41 12.68 1.10 4.07
C VAL A 41 11.74 0.63 2.98
N GLY A 42 11.32 1.52 2.08
CA GLY A 42 10.35 1.19 1.05
C GLY A 42 10.85 0.19 0.00
N ASP A 43 9.90 -0.55 -0.58
CA ASP A 43 10.16 -1.67 -1.48
C ASP A 43 10.97 -1.26 -2.73
N LEU A 44 10.75 -0.06 -3.27
CA LEU A 44 11.44 0.40 -4.49
C LEU A 44 12.93 0.60 -4.24
N ALA A 45 13.33 1.14 -3.08
CA ALA A 45 14.75 1.23 -2.72
C ALA A 45 15.33 -0.16 -2.44
N ARG A 46 14.60 -1.08 -1.80
CA ARG A 46 15.08 -2.46 -1.58
C ARG A 46 15.32 -3.21 -2.88
N MET A 47 14.47 -3.02 -3.88
CA MET A 47 14.56 -3.68 -5.19
C MET A 47 15.66 -3.10 -6.08
N THR A 48 16.02 -1.82 -5.90
CA THR A 48 17.02 -1.11 -6.73
C THR A 48 18.36 -0.90 -6.04
N TYR A 49 18.41 -1.03 -4.71
CA TYR A 49 19.53 -0.61 -3.87
C TYR A 49 19.87 0.87 -4.04
N SER A 50 18.86 1.73 -4.27
CA SER A 50 19.01 3.19 -4.39
C SER A 50 19.10 3.84 -3.02
N VAL A 51 20.31 3.86 -2.45
CA VAL A 51 20.57 4.33 -1.08
C VAL A 51 20.27 5.82 -0.90
N ASP A 52 20.50 6.62 -1.94
CA ASP A 52 20.26 8.06 -2.01
C ASP A 52 18.78 8.45 -1.98
N LEU A 53 17.89 7.46 -2.16
CA LEU A 53 16.43 7.62 -2.11
C LEU A 53 15.80 6.95 -0.88
N VAL A 54 16.60 6.33 0.00
CA VAL A 54 16.08 5.65 1.20
C VAL A 54 15.45 6.65 2.15
N GLU A 55 14.22 6.37 2.55
CA GLU A 55 13.47 7.14 3.53
C GLU A 55 13.12 6.25 4.73
N LYS A 56 14.14 6.03 5.56
CA LYS A 56 14.05 5.16 6.73
C LYS A 56 13.04 5.69 7.76
N ARG A 57 12.06 4.87 8.14
CA ARG A 57 10.93 5.29 8.98
C ARG A 57 10.52 4.23 10.01
N ASN A 58 9.95 4.65 11.13
CA ASN A 58 9.36 3.75 12.15
C ASN A 58 7.85 3.96 12.20
N THR A 59 7.09 2.87 12.33
CA THR A 59 5.63 2.95 12.40
C THR A 59 5.17 3.47 13.76
N HIS A 60 4.34 4.52 13.74
CA HIS A 60 3.71 5.08 14.94
C HIS A 60 2.36 5.70 14.57
N VAL A 61 1.39 5.58 15.48
CA VAL A 61 0.04 6.13 15.32
C VAL A 61 -0.20 7.12 16.45
N GLU A 62 -0.46 8.37 16.09
CA GLU A 62 -0.66 9.50 17.01
C GLU A 62 -2.11 10.00 17.03
N LEU A 63 -2.95 9.49 16.12
CA LEU A 63 -4.35 9.88 16.00
C LEU A 63 -5.18 9.34 17.17
N GLU A 64 -6.12 10.16 17.64
CA GLU A 64 -6.93 9.90 18.84
C GLU A 64 -7.80 8.65 18.67
N LYS A 65 -8.48 8.53 17.52
CA LYS A 65 -9.31 7.37 17.19
C LYS A 65 -8.63 6.50 16.14
N LYS A 66 -8.73 5.19 16.36
CA LYS A 66 -8.23 4.18 15.43
C LYS A 66 -9.39 3.43 14.81
N HIS A 67 -9.21 3.03 13.56
CA HIS A 67 -10.11 2.08 12.92
C HIS A 67 -10.02 0.71 13.60
N ILE A 68 -11.08 -0.07 13.43
CA ILE A 68 -11.14 -1.46 13.86
C ILE A 68 -10.63 -2.32 12.71
N LYS A 69 -9.64 -3.16 12.96
CA LYS A 69 -9.15 -4.12 11.96
C LYS A 69 -10.10 -5.31 11.85
N TYR A 70 -10.13 -5.94 10.67
CA TYR A 70 -10.94 -7.12 10.39
C TYR A 70 -10.77 -8.24 11.43
N ASN A 71 -9.53 -8.53 11.82
CA ASN A 71 -9.18 -9.57 12.79
C ASN A 71 -9.34 -9.15 14.27
N GLU A 72 -9.71 -7.90 14.53
CA GLU A 72 -9.97 -7.37 15.87
C GLU A 72 -11.48 -7.12 16.08
N TYR A 73 -12.29 -7.23 15.02
CA TYR A 73 -13.69 -6.87 15.06
C TYR A 73 -14.53 -7.87 15.87
N LEU A 74 -15.33 -7.33 16.79
CA LEU A 74 -16.20 -8.09 17.70
C LEU A 74 -17.69 -7.99 17.33
N GLY A 75 -18.05 -7.44 16.16
CA GLY A 75 -19.45 -7.31 15.77
C GLY A 75 -20.21 -6.19 16.49
N ASN A 76 -19.51 -5.14 16.93
CA ASN A 76 -20.14 -3.93 17.49
C ASN A 76 -20.70 -3.06 16.37
N ASN A 77 -21.60 -2.12 16.70
CA ASN A 77 -22.11 -1.16 15.72
C ASN A 77 -20.97 -0.39 15.03
N THR A 78 -21.08 -0.18 13.72
CA THR A 78 -20.08 0.44 12.87
C THR A 78 -20.76 1.38 11.87
N ASP A 79 -20.37 2.66 11.85
CA ASP A 79 -20.93 3.65 10.92
C ASP A 79 -20.33 3.53 9.51
N PHE A 80 -19.05 3.18 9.42
CA PHE A 80 -18.25 3.28 8.21
C PHE A 80 -17.47 1.99 7.95
N ILE A 81 -17.63 1.38 6.78
CA ILE A 81 -16.82 0.23 6.34
C ILE A 81 -15.84 0.68 5.25
N THR A 82 -14.58 0.25 5.37
CA THR A 82 -13.59 0.34 4.29
C THR A 82 -13.22 -1.05 3.80
N ILE A 83 -12.98 -1.18 2.49
CA ILE A 83 -12.38 -2.36 1.87
C ILE A 83 -11.41 -1.90 0.78
N GLY A 84 -10.21 -2.45 0.76
CA GLY A 84 -9.22 -2.07 -0.24
C GLY A 84 -8.00 -2.96 -0.26
N ASP A 85 -6.90 -2.43 -0.79
CA ASP A 85 -5.65 -3.16 -0.95
C ASP A 85 -4.61 -2.74 0.09
N SER A 86 -3.32 -2.83 -0.24
CA SER A 86 -2.23 -2.54 0.68
C SER A 86 -2.25 -1.09 1.20
N PHE A 87 -2.88 -0.15 0.49
CA PHE A 87 -3.13 1.20 1.01
C PHE A 87 -4.11 1.20 2.20
N SER A 88 -5.08 0.29 2.18
CA SER A 88 -6.03 0.08 3.29
C SER A 88 -5.43 -0.74 4.45
N GLU A 89 -4.32 -1.43 4.22
CA GLU A 89 -3.63 -2.22 5.26
C GLU A 89 -2.45 -1.47 5.91
N GLY A 90 -2.23 -0.19 5.56
CA GLY A 90 -1.14 0.62 6.11
C GLY A 90 0.25 0.09 5.77
N ALA A 91 0.40 -0.58 4.61
CA ALA A 91 1.63 -1.27 4.22
C ALA A 91 2.84 -0.34 4.07
N SER A 92 2.61 0.96 3.88
CA SER A 92 3.65 1.98 3.75
C SER A 92 4.46 2.21 5.03
N SER A 93 3.90 1.84 6.19
CA SER A 93 4.49 2.12 7.51
C SER A 93 4.73 3.62 7.76
N GLY A 94 5.45 3.94 8.83
CA GLY A 94 5.74 5.33 9.20
C GLY A 94 4.65 5.97 10.07
N LYS A 95 4.59 7.30 10.05
CA LYS A 95 3.58 8.05 10.81
C LYS A 95 2.20 7.76 10.27
N ASN A 96 1.20 7.52 11.13
CA ASN A 96 -0.23 7.40 10.81
C ASN A 96 -0.51 6.71 9.45
N PRO A 97 -0.11 5.43 9.27
CA PRO A 97 -0.11 4.78 7.96
C PRO A 97 -1.53 4.42 7.46
N TYR A 98 -2.54 4.50 8.32
CA TYR A 98 -3.92 4.15 8.02
C TYR A 98 -4.75 5.40 7.73
N TYR A 99 -5.22 5.56 6.49
CA TYR A 99 -6.13 6.65 6.16
C TYR A 99 -7.45 6.55 6.94
N GLN A 100 -7.82 5.34 7.37
CA GLN A 100 -9.01 5.07 8.17
C GLN A 100 -8.95 5.73 9.55
N ASP A 101 -7.76 5.84 10.14
CA ASP A 101 -7.59 6.53 11.43
C ASP A 101 -7.86 8.03 11.29
N TYR A 102 -7.52 8.62 10.14
CA TYR A 102 -7.89 10.01 9.84
C TYR A 102 -9.40 10.16 9.68
N ILE A 103 -10.10 9.20 9.05
CA ILE A 103 -11.56 9.23 8.95
C ILE A 103 -12.18 9.17 10.35
N ALA A 104 -11.77 8.19 11.15
CA ALA A 104 -12.30 7.98 12.50
C ALA A 104 -12.07 9.21 13.40
N SER A 105 -10.87 9.78 13.36
CA SER A 105 -10.50 10.92 14.22
C SER A 105 -11.10 12.24 13.74
N THR A 106 -11.18 12.48 12.43
CA THR A 106 -11.65 13.77 11.88
C THR A 106 -13.17 13.91 11.97
N TYR A 107 -13.91 12.82 11.78
CA TYR A 107 -15.36 12.83 11.66
C TYR A 107 -16.08 12.12 12.82
N ASP A 108 -15.34 11.71 13.85
CA ASP A 108 -15.86 11.09 15.07
C ASP A 108 -16.64 9.78 14.84
N VAL A 109 -16.44 9.11 13.71
CA VAL A 109 -17.18 7.88 13.32
C VAL A 109 -16.43 6.59 13.65
N SER A 110 -17.18 5.50 13.84
CA SER A 110 -16.62 4.15 13.95
C SER A 110 -16.30 3.59 12.56
N VAL A 111 -15.03 3.21 12.34
CA VAL A 111 -14.54 2.71 11.05
C VAL A 111 -14.08 1.27 11.18
N LEU A 112 -14.60 0.37 10.35
CA LEU A 112 -14.17 -1.03 10.24
C LEU A 112 -13.50 -1.27 8.88
N ASN A 113 -12.24 -1.71 8.90
CA ASN A 113 -11.59 -2.19 7.69
C ASN A 113 -11.82 -3.69 7.51
N ILE A 114 -12.44 -4.09 6.40
CA ILE A 114 -12.72 -5.49 6.05
C ILE A 114 -11.84 -5.99 4.91
N LYS A 115 -11.76 -7.32 4.77
CA LYS A 115 -11.04 -7.99 3.69
C LYS A 115 -11.97 -8.50 2.60
N LEU A 116 -11.42 -8.76 1.42
CA LEU A 116 -12.08 -9.56 0.39
C LEU A 116 -12.45 -10.93 0.96
N PHE A 117 -13.69 -11.36 0.74
CA PHE A 117 -14.14 -12.69 1.16
C PHE A 117 -13.65 -13.75 0.17
N GLU A 118 -13.24 -14.91 0.68
CA GLU A 118 -12.58 -15.97 -0.11
C GLU A 118 -13.35 -16.42 -1.36
N ASN A 119 -14.69 -16.37 -1.33
CA ASN A 119 -15.56 -16.80 -2.43
C ASN A 119 -15.95 -15.66 -3.38
N ASN A 120 -15.42 -14.46 -3.17
CA ASN A 120 -15.79 -13.26 -3.90
C ASN A 120 -14.64 -12.86 -4.82
N LYS A 121 -14.97 -12.45 -6.05
CA LYS A 121 -13.97 -12.11 -7.06
C LYS A 121 -13.35 -10.73 -6.83
N ASN A 122 -14.11 -9.81 -6.24
CA ASN A 122 -13.72 -8.42 -6.05
C ASN A 122 -14.47 -7.77 -4.88
N TYR A 123 -14.09 -6.54 -4.55
CA TYR A 123 -14.67 -5.80 -3.43
C TYR A 123 -16.16 -5.47 -3.63
N ILE A 124 -16.62 -5.28 -4.86
CA ILE A 124 -18.05 -5.03 -5.16
C ILE A 124 -18.89 -6.24 -4.75
N GLU A 125 -18.47 -7.45 -5.10
CA GLU A 125 -19.15 -8.68 -4.68
C GLU A 125 -19.13 -8.86 -3.15
N THR A 126 -18.05 -8.48 -2.46
CA THR A 126 -18.01 -8.47 -0.98
C THR A 126 -19.03 -7.50 -0.37
N VAL A 127 -19.22 -6.33 -0.96
CA VAL A 127 -20.27 -5.42 -0.53
C VAL A 127 -21.66 -5.99 -0.81
N TYR A 128 -21.88 -6.66 -1.95
CA TYR A 128 -23.13 -7.37 -2.22
C TYR A 128 -23.40 -8.50 -1.22
N SER A 129 -22.39 -9.30 -0.85
CA SER A 129 -22.54 -10.33 0.18
C SER A 129 -23.06 -9.75 1.50
N LEU A 130 -22.50 -8.62 1.94
CA LEU A 130 -22.93 -7.94 3.17
C LEU A 130 -24.31 -7.31 3.04
N LEU A 131 -24.62 -6.72 1.89
CA LEU A 131 -25.92 -6.11 1.61
C LEU A 131 -27.04 -7.16 1.58
N ASN A 132 -26.86 -8.23 0.81
CA ASN A 132 -27.90 -9.24 0.59
C ASN A 132 -28.14 -10.15 1.80
N SER A 133 -27.16 -10.25 2.71
CA SER A 133 -27.32 -10.95 4.00
C SER A 133 -28.00 -10.10 5.09
N GLY A 134 -28.26 -8.82 4.80
CA GLY A 134 -28.77 -7.85 5.77
C GLY A 134 -27.76 -7.48 6.86
N GLN A 135 -26.48 -7.77 6.63
CA GLN A 135 -25.43 -7.57 7.63
C GLN A 135 -25.07 -6.09 7.78
N LEU A 136 -25.14 -5.30 6.70
CA LEU A 136 -24.88 -3.87 6.75
C LEU A 136 -25.86 -3.15 7.69
N GLU A 137 -27.15 -3.47 7.61
CA GLU A 137 -28.19 -2.89 8.45
C GLU A 137 -28.04 -3.34 9.92
N LYS A 138 -27.72 -4.62 10.16
CA LYS A 138 -27.46 -5.13 11.52
C LYS A 138 -26.29 -4.42 12.20
N LEU A 139 -25.29 -4.02 11.42
CA LEU A 139 -24.12 -3.30 11.91
C LEU A 139 -24.32 -1.79 11.98
N GLY A 140 -25.45 -1.25 11.51
CA GLY A 140 -25.72 0.19 11.49
C GLY A 140 -24.86 0.99 10.52
N VAL A 141 -24.36 0.34 9.45
CA VAL A 141 -23.48 0.96 8.46
C VAL A 141 -24.23 2.01 7.66
N LYS A 142 -23.62 3.19 7.52
CA LYS A 142 -24.12 4.33 6.74
C LYS A 142 -23.24 4.62 5.52
N TYR A 143 -21.96 4.25 5.59
CA TYR A 143 -20.96 4.56 4.59
C TYR A 143 -20.12 3.34 4.25
N ILE A 144 -19.87 3.14 2.96
CA ILE A 144 -18.93 2.12 2.47
C ILE A 144 -17.95 2.79 1.53
N LEU A 145 -16.66 2.68 1.83
CA LEU A 145 -15.57 3.11 0.96
C LEU A 145 -14.88 1.91 0.36
N ILE A 146 -14.81 1.89 -0.96
CA ILE A 146 -13.97 0.97 -1.72
C ILE A 146 -12.71 1.74 -2.14
N GLU A 147 -11.57 1.26 -1.69
CA GLU A 147 -10.25 1.75 -2.07
C GLU A 147 -9.60 0.76 -3.03
N SER A 148 -8.81 1.28 -3.97
CA SER A 148 -8.00 0.46 -4.86
C SER A 148 -6.91 1.32 -5.49
N VAL A 149 -5.68 0.82 -5.54
CA VAL A 149 -4.65 1.46 -6.35
C VAL A 149 -5.08 1.54 -7.82
N GLN A 150 -4.81 2.67 -8.47
CA GLN A 150 -5.24 2.98 -9.83
C GLN A 150 -4.91 1.83 -10.80
N ARG A 151 -3.64 1.39 -10.86
CA ARG A 151 -3.17 0.34 -11.78
C ARG A 151 -3.95 -0.98 -11.69
N ARG A 152 -4.63 -1.28 -10.57
CA ARG A 152 -5.42 -2.52 -10.39
C ARG A 152 -6.93 -2.28 -10.50
N SER A 153 -7.39 -1.03 -10.53
CA SER A 153 -8.82 -0.71 -10.43
C SER A 153 -9.64 -1.27 -11.60
N LEU A 154 -9.15 -1.13 -12.84
CA LEU A 154 -9.87 -1.65 -14.01
C LEU A 154 -9.87 -3.18 -14.03
N GLU A 155 -8.77 -3.84 -13.66
CA GLU A 155 -8.73 -5.30 -13.55
C GLU A 155 -9.75 -5.81 -12.51
N ARG A 156 -9.89 -5.11 -11.38
CA ARG A 156 -10.79 -5.50 -10.28
C ARG A 156 -12.26 -5.22 -10.57
N PHE A 157 -12.58 -4.14 -11.29
CA PHE A 157 -13.93 -3.59 -11.32
C PHE A 157 -14.53 -3.40 -12.71
N ALA A 158 -13.75 -3.42 -13.79
CA ALA A 158 -14.27 -3.41 -15.16
C ALA A 158 -14.65 -4.85 -15.61
N ILE A 159 -15.48 -5.51 -14.81
CA ILE A 159 -15.87 -6.92 -14.99
C ILE A 159 -17.35 -6.98 -15.39
N SER A 160 -17.68 -7.80 -16.39
CA SER A 160 -19.06 -7.91 -16.92
C SER A 160 -19.97 -8.85 -16.11
N ASN A 161 -19.41 -9.78 -15.34
CA ASN A 161 -20.12 -10.85 -14.64
C ASN A 161 -19.99 -10.75 -13.10
N ILE A 162 -20.29 -9.57 -12.55
CA ILE A 162 -20.42 -9.36 -11.11
C ILE A 162 -21.66 -10.11 -10.60
N ASP A 163 -21.48 -10.96 -9.60
CA ASP A 163 -22.61 -11.60 -8.92
C ASP A 163 -23.25 -10.62 -7.93
N THR A 164 -24.41 -10.07 -8.31
CA THR A 164 -25.17 -9.15 -7.46
C THR A 164 -26.10 -9.85 -6.47
N ASN A 165 -26.25 -11.18 -6.57
CA ASN A 165 -27.14 -11.99 -5.72
C ASN A 165 -26.39 -12.74 -4.62
N ILE A 166 -25.06 -12.67 -4.63
CA ILE A 166 -24.20 -13.27 -3.60
C ILE A 166 -24.58 -12.77 -2.21
N ASN A 167 -24.66 -13.68 -1.25
CA ASN A 167 -25.04 -13.38 0.14
C ASN A 167 -24.19 -14.16 1.17
N ASN A 168 -23.17 -14.89 0.71
CA ASN A 168 -22.32 -15.67 1.61
C ASN A 168 -21.40 -14.74 2.42
N ILE A 169 -21.60 -14.75 3.74
CA ILE A 169 -20.81 -14.01 4.74
C ILE A 169 -20.26 -14.93 5.83
N GLU A 170 -20.16 -16.24 5.56
CA GLU A 170 -19.75 -17.23 6.56
C GLU A 170 -18.37 -16.93 7.12
N ASN A 171 -17.40 -16.60 6.26
CA ASN A 171 -16.04 -16.26 6.69
C ASN A 171 -16.03 -15.05 7.64
N PHE A 172 -16.78 -13.99 7.31
CA PHE A 172 -16.91 -12.82 8.17
C PHE A 172 -17.59 -13.14 9.51
N SER A 173 -18.64 -13.95 9.48
CA SER A 173 -19.37 -14.35 10.68
C SER A 173 -18.49 -15.22 11.60
N ASN A 174 -17.76 -16.18 11.03
CA ASN A 174 -16.82 -17.04 11.75
C ASN A 174 -15.68 -16.23 12.34
N GLN A 175 -15.11 -15.27 11.60
CA GLN A 175 -14.08 -14.37 12.11
C GLN A 175 -14.56 -13.61 13.36
N ILE A 176 -15.78 -13.06 13.34
CA ILE A 176 -16.36 -12.35 14.50
C ILE A 176 -16.52 -13.31 15.69
N LEU A 177 -17.02 -14.53 15.45
CA LEU A 177 -17.20 -15.52 16.50
C LEU A 177 -15.86 -15.93 17.13
N ASP A 178 -14.83 -16.15 16.31
CA ASP A 178 -13.50 -16.52 16.77
C ASP A 178 -12.83 -15.38 17.55
N ASN A 179 -12.98 -14.13 17.10
CA ASN A 179 -12.50 -12.96 17.83
C ASN A 179 -13.19 -12.82 19.21
N LYS A 180 -14.50 -13.05 19.29
CA LYS A 180 -15.26 -13.08 20.55
C LYS A 180 -14.81 -14.21 21.48
N ARG A 181 -14.53 -15.39 20.94
CA ARG A 181 -14.00 -16.52 21.72
C ARG A 181 -12.62 -16.20 22.29
N ASN A 182 -11.72 -15.68 21.46
CA ASN A 182 -10.35 -15.35 21.86
C ASN A 182 -10.30 -14.23 22.91
N THR A 183 -11.14 -13.19 22.78
CA THR A 183 -11.25 -12.14 23.81
C THR A 183 -11.77 -12.69 25.14
N ASN A 184 -12.77 -13.57 25.13
CA ASN A 184 -13.27 -14.22 26.35
C ASN A 184 -12.22 -15.14 27.01
N ILE A 185 -11.42 -15.86 26.22
CA ILE A 185 -10.32 -16.69 26.72
C ILE A 185 -9.25 -15.80 27.38
N ASN A 186 -8.87 -14.70 26.73
CA ASN A 186 -7.88 -13.75 27.28
C ASN A 186 -8.40 -13.06 28.56
N LEU A 187 -9.69 -12.71 28.62
CA LEU A 187 -10.31 -12.18 29.84
C LEU A 187 -10.29 -13.21 30.97
N LYS A 188 -10.65 -14.48 30.70
CA LYS A 188 -10.54 -15.56 31.70
C LYS A 188 -9.10 -15.80 32.14
N LYS A 189 -8.13 -15.74 31.22
CA LYS A 189 -6.70 -15.87 31.54
C LYS A 189 -6.24 -14.70 32.42
N SER A 190 -6.66 -13.46 32.13
CA SER A 190 -6.34 -12.27 32.94
C SER A 190 -6.96 -12.29 34.35
N ILE A 191 -8.12 -12.94 34.52
CA ILE A 191 -8.80 -13.09 35.82
C ILE A 191 -8.16 -14.22 36.65
N VAL A 192 -7.50 -15.19 36.01
CA VAL A 192 -6.91 -16.38 36.65
C VAL A 192 -5.39 -16.26 36.86
N GLN A 193 -4.73 -15.19 36.40
CA GLN A 193 -3.27 -15.11 36.40
C GLN A 193 -2.70 -14.04 37.35
N PHE A 194 -2.81 -14.31 38.66
CA PHE A 194 -1.73 -14.05 39.62
C PHE A 194 -0.84 -15.31 39.69
N ASP A 195 -0.18 -15.60 38.56
CA ASP A 195 1.05 -16.41 38.50
C ASP A 195 1.48 -16.45 37.03
N THR A 196 2.29 -15.48 36.64
CA THR A 196 2.96 -15.48 35.34
C THR A 196 3.93 -16.66 35.30
N SER A 197 3.52 -17.74 34.63
CA SER A 197 4.35 -18.92 34.47
C SER A 197 5.50 -18.64 33.50
N LEU A 198 6.65 -19.27 33.78
CA LEU A 198 7.87 -19.29 32.95
C LEU A 198 7.63 -19.55 31.45
N ILE A 199 6.45 -20.04 31.07
CA ILE A 199 6.02 -20.33 29.70
C ILE A 199 5.81 -19.05 28.88
N ASP A 200 5.32 -17.96 29.47
CA ASP A 200 5.15 -16.69 28.74
C ASP A 200 6.54 -16.05 28.46
N ILE A 201 7.50 -16.25 29.36
CA ILE A 201 8.91 -15.88 29.15
C ILE A 201 9.55 -16.77 28.08
N PHE A 202 9.35 -18.10 28.13
CA PHE A 202 9.82 -19.04 27.11
C PHE A 202 9.22 -18.72 25.73
N ASN A 203 7.93 -18.42 25.63
CA ASN A 203 7.31 -18.06 24.36
C ASN A 203 7.79 -16.72 23.81
N SER A 204 8.23 -15.77 24.65
CA SER A 204 8.90 -14.55 24.18
C SER A 204 10.33 -14.80 23.67
N ILE A 205 10.97 -15.88 24.13
CA ILE A 205 12.29 -16.35 23.66
C ILE A 205 12.15 -17.12 22.34
N PHE A 206 11.02 -17.79 22.11
CA PHE A 206 10.75 -18.60 20.91
C PHE A 206 9.75 -17.97 19.91
N SER A 207 9.18 -16.80 20.22
CA SER A 207 8.45 -16.01 19.24
C SER A 207 9.44 -15.53 18.18
N LYS A 208 9.19 -15.93 16.93
CA LYS A 208 10.00 -15.62 15.76
C LYS A 208 10.60 -14.21 15.83
N SER A 209 11.89 -14.15 16.08
CA SER A 209 12.73 -13.07 15.60
C SER A 209 12.69 -13.12 14.07
N ASP A 210 11.72 -12.42 13.47
CA ASP A 210 11.58 -12.16 12.02
C ASP A 210 12.68 -11.25 11.46
N LYS A 211 13.91 -11.40 11.96
CA LYS A 211 15.05 -10.76 11.32
C LYS A 211 15.42 -11.59 10.10
N ASN A 212 14.91 -11.18 8.94
CA ASN A 212 15.53 -11.36 7.63
C ASN A 212 16.94 -10.76 7.65
N GLU A 213 17.83 -11.29 8.49
CA GLU A 213 19.18 -10.80 8.65
C GLU A 213 19.97 -11.24 7.43
N VAL A 214 20.06 -10.33 6.46
CA VAL A 214 20.88 -10.52 5.28
C VAL A 214 22.35 -10.61 5.74
N SER A 215 22.98 -11.75 5.48
CA SER A 215 24.39 -12.00 5.75
C SER A 215 25.29 -11.06 4.95
N VAL A 216 26.51 -10.81 5.41
CA VAL A 216 27.48 -9.96 4.68
C VAL A 216 27.82 -10.55 3.32
N ILE A 217 27.97 -11.87 3.23
CA ILE A 217 28.15 -12.60 1.96
C ILE A 217 26.78 -13.08 1.52
N ASN A 218 26.23 -12.45 0.48
CA ASN A 218 24.93 -12.77 -0.09
C ASN A 218 24.92 -12.44 -1.61
N ASN A 219 23.91 -12.93 -2.33
CA ASN A 219 23.69 -12.64 -3.75
C ASN A 219 23.15 -11.22 -4.02
N LEU A 220 22.52 -10.58 -3.04
CA LEU A 220 22.02 -9.20 -3.13
C LEU A 220 23.16 -8.18 -3.35
N ASN A 221 24.37 -8.46 -2.86
CA ASN A 221 25.55 -7.63 -3.12
C ASN A 221 25.86 -7.51 -4.63
N LEU A 222 25.68 -8.61 -5.37
CA LEU A 222 25.86 -8.61 -6.83
C LEU A 222 24.74 -7.80 -7.50
N ASN A 223 23.49 -7.96 -7.06
CA ASN A 223 22.36 -7.19 -7.58
C ASN A 223 22.56 -5.68 -7.34
N ALA A 224 22.99 -5.31 -6.12
CA ALA A 224 23.30 -3.93 -5.78
C ALA A 224 24.36 -3.35 -6.71
N PHE A 225 25.43 -4.10 -6.98
CA PHE A 225 26.49 -3.67 -7.89
C PHE A 225 25.96 -3.51 -9.32
N VAL A 226 25.29 -4.54 -9.85
CA VAL A 226 24.80 -4.56 -11.24
C VAL A 226 23.79 -3.43 -11.48
N TYR A 227 22.83 -3.22 -10.57
CA TYR A 227 21.78 -2.21 -10.77
C TYR A 227 22.33 -0.79 -10.66
N ASN A 228 23.18 -0.51 -9.67
CA ASN A 228 23.80 0.80 -9.52
C ASN A 228 24.78 1.11 -10.66
N MET A 229 25.57 0.13 -11.12
CA MET A 229 26.42 0.30 -12.30
C MET A 229 25.61 0.53 -13.57
N LYS A 230 24.52 -0.22 -13.76
CA LYS A 230 23.62 -0.03 -14.89
C LYS A 230 23.04 1.38 -14.92
N PHE A 231 22.60 1.90 -13.77
CA PHE A 231 22.11 3.28 -13.67
C PHE A 231 23.21 4.30 -14.00
N LYS A 232 24.42 4.15 -13.45
CA LYS A 232 25.55 5.04 -13.76
C LYS A 232 25.93 5.07 -15.24
N LEU A 233 25.77 3.93 -15.94
CA LEU A 233 26.12 3.82 -17.37
C LEU A 233 24.99 4.23 -18.32
N LYS A 234 23.73 3.88 -17.99
CA LYS A 234 22.57 4.11 -18.88
C LYS A 234 21.77 5.35 -18.53
N GLY A 235 21.91 5.89 -17.32
CA GLY A 235 21.09 6.98 -16.80
C GLY A 235 19.68 6.54 -16.40
N TYR A 236 18.77 7.50 -16.44
CA TYR A 236 17.35 7.36 -16.10
C TYR A 236 16.60 6.37 -17.00
N GLY A 237 15.49 5.83 -16.50
CA GLY A 237 14.70 4.79 -17.13
C GLY A 237 14.59 3.52 -16.29
N LYS A 238 14.40 2.38 -16.97
CA LYS A 238 14.23 1.08 -16.31
C LYS A 238 15.54 0.59 -15.68
N MET A 239 15.69 0.81 -14.37
CA MET A 239 16.90 0.49 -13.61
C MET A 239 16.93 -0.99 -13.20
N ALA A 240 15.85 -1.50 -12.61
CA ALA A 240 15.72 -2.90 -12.16
C ALA A 240 14.57 -3.61 -12.92
N PRO A 241 14.36 -4.94 -12.76
CA PRO A 241 13.31 -5.66 -13.49
C PRO A 241 11.92 -5.05 -13.37
N HIS A 242 11.60 -4.44 -12.22
CA HIS A 242 10.27 -3.91 -11.93
C HIS A 242 10.28 -2.45 -11.43
N VAL A 243 11.40 -1.74 -11.55
CA VAL A 243 11.51 -0.37 -11.02
C VAL A 243 12.16 0.55 -12.05
N TYR A 244 11.54 1.71 -12.24
CA TYR A 244 12.04 2.82 -13.03
C TYR A 244 12.61 3.90 -12.10
N ARG A 245 13.63 4.60 -12.55
CA ARG A 245 14.20 5.79 -11.91
C ARG A 245 14.21 6.94 -12.90
N GLU A 246 13.48 8.01 -12.63
CA GLU A 246 13.36 9.16 -13.53
C GLU A 246 13.74 10.47 -12.86
N HIS A 247 14.19 11.45 -13.65
CA HIS A 247 14.55 12.76 -13.15
C HIS A 247 13.40 13.75 -13.26
N LEU A 248 13.17 14.48 -12.17
CA LEU A 248 12.12 15.47 -12.03
C LEU A 248 12.67 16.90 -12.22
N ASN A 249 11.80 17.79 -12.69
CA ASN A 249 12.13 19.19 -12.96
C ASN A 249 12.27 20.06 -11.70
N LYS A 250 11.87 19.56 -10.53
CA LYS A 250 12.00 20.22 -9.23
C LYS A 250 12.09 19.20 -8.10
N ASP A 251 12.39 19.68 -6.90
CA ASP A 251 12.53 18.85 -5.70
C ASP A 251 11.16 18.44 -5.15
N PHE A 252 10.93 17.13 -5.05
CA PHE A 252 9.67 16.55 -4.55
C PHE A 252 9.84 15.67 -3.32
N PHE A 253 11.07 15.29 -3.03
CA PHE A 253 11.41 14.40 -1.92
C PHE A 253 12.42 15.09 -0.99
N SER A 254 12.40 14.68 0.27
CA SER A 254 13.32 15.15 1.31
C SER A 254 14.60 14.29 1.44
N THR A 255 14.82 13.37 0.49
CA THR A 255 16.00 12.50 0.42
C THR A 255 17.20 13.17 -0.28
N GLU A 256 18.36 12.51 -0.28
CA GLU A 256 19.58 13.04 -0.93
C GLU A 256 19.36 13.29 -2.43
N ALA A 257 18.66 12.38 -3.10
CA ALA A 257 18.24 12.52 -4.49
C ALA A 257 16.81 13.12 -4.58
N SER A 258 16.63 14.33 -4.07
CA SER A 258 15.34 15.04 -3.95
C SER A 258 14.53 15.20 -5.25
N ARG A 259 15.19 15.05 -6.40
CA ARG A 259 14.63 15.20 -7.76
C ARG A 259 14.49 13.88 -8.50
N ASP A 260 14.76 12.74 -7.86
CA ASP A 260 14.67 11.45 -8.52
C ASP A 260 13.43 10.68 -8.06
N LEU A 261 12.69 10.16 -9.03
CA LEU A 261 11.47 9.39 -8.81
C LEU A 261 11.75 7.91 -9.01
N LEU A 262 11.51 7.09 -7.98
CA LEU A 262 11.28 5.65 -8.18
C LEU A 262 9.79 5.37 -8.35
N PHE A 263 9.44 4.57 -9.35
CA PHE A 263 8.08 4.02 -9.51
C PHE A 263 8.10 2.59 -10.04
N TYR A 264 7.00 1.87 -9.79
CA TYR A 264 6.85 0.45 -10.10
C TYR A 264 6.44 0.24 -11.56
N ASP A 265 6.96 -0.81 -12.21
CA ASP A 265 6.71 -1.05 -13.64
C ASP A 265 5.24 -1.31 -13.97
N GLU A 266 4.46 -1.79 -13.00
CA GLU A 266 3.04 -2.02 -13.17
C GLU A 266 2.23 -0.73 -13.38
N ASP A 267 2.68 0.42 -12.88
CA ASP A 267 2.05 1.71 -13.15
C ASP A 267 2.02 2.01 -14.67
N LEU A 268 2.97 1.46 -15.45
CA LEU A 268 2.96 1.55 -16.92
C LEU A 268 2.27 0.35 -17.57
N LYS A 269 2.52 -0.86 -17.07
CA LYS A 269 1.98 -2.11 -17.64
C LYS A 269 0.46 -2.11 -17.71
N TYR A 270 -0.21 -1.52 -16.71
CA TYR A 270 -1.67 -1.53 -16.59
C TYR A 270 -2.36 -0.40 -17.34
N LEU A 271 -1.62 0.58 -17.88
CA LEU A 271 -2.19 1.62 -18.76
C LEU A 271 -2.87 1.03 -19.99
N LYS A 272 -2.48 -0.18 -20.43
CA LYS A 272 -3.15 -0.91 -21.51
C LYS A 272 -4.61 -1.25 -21.21
N LEU A 273 -5.02 -1.25 -19.94
CA LEU A 273 -6.41 -1.47 -19.55
C LEU A 273 -7.22 -0.17 -19.55
N GLU A 274 -6.57 0.99 -19.55
CA GLU A 274 -7.22 2.30 -19.54
C GLU A 274 -7.80 2.63 -20.92
N SER A 275 -8.92 2.00 -21.23
CA SER A 275 -9.77 2.33 -22.37
C SER A 275 -11.08 2.94 -21.91
N ASP A 276 -11.72 3.70 -22.80
CA ASP A 276 -13.04 4.26 -22.59
C ASP A 276 -14.04 3.20 -22.11
N ASP A 277 -14.05 2.04 -22.76
CA ASP A 277 -14.99 0.96 -22.47
C ASP A 277 -14.77 0.36 -21.08
N ASN A 278 -13.51 0.14 -20.67
CA ASN A 278 -13.22 -0.41 -19.35
C ASN A 278 -13.57 0.58 -18.23
N ILE A 279 -13.24 1.87 -18.41
CA ILE A 279 -13.55 2.90 -17.43
C ILE A 279 -15.08 3.09 -17.32
N LYS A 280 -15.80 3.10 -18.45
CA LYS A 280 -17.28 3.13 -18.48
C LYS A 280 -17.88 1.91 -17.79
N LEU A 281 -17.36 0.71 -18.04
CA LEU A 281 -17.84 -0.53 -17.42
C LEU A 281 -17.65 -0.50 -15.90
N MET A 282 -16.45 -0.13 -15.43
CA MET A 282 -16.20 0.08 -14.01
C MET A 282 -17.17 1.11 -13.41
N ASN A 283 -17.32 2.28 -14.02
CA ASN A 283 -18.24 3.32 -13.54
C ASN A 283 -19.69 2.83 -13.46
N LYS A 284 -20.14 2.07 -14.46
CA LYS A 284 -21.47 1.43 -14.47
C LYS A 284 -21.63 0.45 -13.29
N ASN A 285 -20.61 -0.35 -13.00
CA ASN A 285 -20.64 -1.30 -11.88
C ASN A 285 -20.74 -0.59 -10.53
N PHE A 286 -19.97 0.49 -10.32
CA PHE A 286 -20.08 1.33 -9.12
C PHE A 286 -21.45 2.01 -9.02
N ASN A 287 -21.99 2.57 -10.11
CA ASN A 287 -23.34 3.16 -10.12
C ASN A 287 -24.42 2.14 -9.78
N THR A 288 -24.27 0.89 -10.23
CA THR A 288 -25.21 -0.20 -9.93
C THR A 288 -25.17 -0.57 -8.46
N LEU A 289 -23.98 -0.69 -7.87
CA LEU A 289 -23.81 -0.94 -6.45
C LEU A 289 -24.36 0.22 -5.61
N ALA A 290 -24.07 1.47 -6.00
CA ALA A 290 -24.54 2.66 -5.31
C ALA A 290 -26.07 2.72 -5.23
N LYS A 291 -26.77 2.41 -6.34
CA LYS A 291 -28.24 2.33 -6.36
C LYS A 291 -28.78 1.23 -5.45
N ALA A 292 -28.08 0.10 -5.34
CA ALA A 292 -28.49 -0.98 -4.45
C ALA A 292 -28.36 -0.57 -2.97
N LEU A 293 -27.24 0.06 -2.61
CA LEU A 293 -26.97 0.58 -1.26
C LEU A 293 -27.88 1.75 -0.86
N ALA A 294 -28.19 2.65 -1.80
CA ALA A 294 -29.06 3.81 -1.56
C ALA A 294 -30.47 3.40 -1.12
N LYS A 295 -30.98 2.23 -1.56
CA LYS A 295 -32.25 1.66 -1.08
C LYS A 295 -32.25 1.31 0.42
N ARG A 296 -31.08 1.34 1.06
CA ARG A 296 -30.87 1.12 2.51
C ARG A 296 -30.31 2.35 3.20
N ASN A 297 -30.33 3.52 2.54
CA ASN A 297 -29.72 4.76 3.02
C ASN A 297 -28.21 4.65 3.29
N ILE A 298 -27.51 3.78 2.54
CA ILE A 298 -26.05 3.62 2.63
C ILE A 298 -25.40 4.37 1.46
N LYS A 299 -24.47 5.27 1.76
CA LYS A 299 -23.70 6.00 0.74
C LYS A 299 -22.47 5.17 0.31
N LEU A 300 -22.26 5.04 -1.00
CA LEU A 300 -21.05 4.42 -1.57
C LEU A 300 -20.00 5.49 -1.89
N ILE A 301 -18.77 5.23 -1.50
CA ILE A 301 -17.59 6.03 -1.81
C ILE A 301 -16.59 5.18 -2.59
N PHE A 302 -16.06 5.72 -3.69
CA PHE A 302 -14.93 5.14 -4.39
C PHE A 302 -13.73 6.11 -4.30
N MET A 303 -12.64 5.62 -3.72
CA MET A 303 -11.42 6.39 -3.52
C MET A 303 -10.23 5.61 -4.12
N PRO A 304 -10.00 5.71 -5.44
CA PRO A 304 -8.82 5.09 -6.02
C PRO A 304 -7.56 5.85 -5.59
N ALA A 305 -6.51 5.14 -5.19
CA ALA A 305 -5.21 5.75 -4.94
C ALA A 305 -4.50 5.98 -6.29
N VAL A 306 -4.19 7.23 -6.61
CA VAL A 306 -3.45 7.58 -7.84
C VAL A 306 -2.10 6.87 -7.89
N ASP A 307 -1.74 6.34 -9.06
CA ASP A 307 -0.42 5.73 -9.23
C ASP A 307 0.68 6.78 -9.08
N LYS A 308 1.80 6.37 -8.46
CA LYS A 308 2.94 7.27 -8.24
C LYS A 308 3.48 7.80 -9.56
N TYR A 309 3.63 6.94 -10.58
CA TYR A 309 3.99 7.41 -11.92
C TYR A 309 3.00 8.46 -12.44
N ASN A 310 1.69 8.19 -12.38
CA ASN A 310 0.68 9.08 -12.95
C ASN A 310 0.72 10.47 -12.30
N LEU A 311 0.80 10.52 -10.97
CA LEU A 311 0.85 11.76 -10.20
C LEU A 311 2.08 12.62 -10.55
N TYR A 312 3.27 12.00 -10.64
CA TYR A 312 4.52 12.71 -10.90
C TYR A 312 4.86 12.87 -12.40
N SER A 313 4.11 12.20 -13.30
CA SER A 313 4.36 12.19 -14.74
C SER A 313 4.53 13.56 -15.41
N PRO A 314 3.82 14.65 -15.00
CA PRO A 314 4.00 15.97 -15.61
C PRO A 314 5.35 16.62 -15.31
N TYR A 315 6.05 16.12 -14.29
CA TYR A 315 7.28 16.72 -13.79
C TYR A 315 8.55 16.00 -14.23
N ILE A 316 8.43 14.86 -14.91
CA ILE A 316 9.55 14.11 -15.47
C ILE A 316 10.09 14.85 -16.71
N ILE A 317 11.39 15.19 -16.72
CA ILE A 317 11.99 16.11 -17.73
C ILE A 317 11.89 15.58 -19.16
N SER A 318 12.08 14.28 -19.36
CA SER A 318 12.09 13.64 -20.68
C SER A 318 11.09 12.48 -20.74
N ASN A 319 9.86 12.71 -20.27
CA ASN A 319 8.86 11.66 -20.16
C ASN A 319 8.38 11.16 -21.54
N THR A 320 8.78 9.94 -21.91
CA THR A 320 8.35 9.28 -23.15
C THR A 320 7.29 8.19 -22.93
N TYR A 321 6.84 8.00 -21.70
CA TYR A 321 5.90 6.94 -21.35
C TYR A 321 4.45 7.33 -21.69
N GLN A 322 3.58 6.32 -21.81
CA GLN A 322 2.15 6.54 -22.04
C GLN A 322 1.55 7.35 -20.87
N LYS A 323 0.66 8.29 -21.19
CA LYS A 323 -0.12 9.02 -20.20
C LYS A 323 -1.35 8.21 -19.80
N SER A 324 -1.67 8.24 -18.52
CA SER A 324 -2.93 7.72 -18.01
C SER A 324 -4.09 8.64 -18.40
N ILE A 325 -5.26 8.04 -18.66
CA ILE A 325 -6.54 8.72 -18.87
C ILE A 325 -7.55 8.43 -17.74
N PHE A 326 -7.18 7.56 -16.79
CA PHE A 326 -8.09 7.00 -15.79
C PHE A 326 -8.89 8.06 -15.03
N PHE A 327 -8.20 9.01 -14.38
CA PHE A 327 -8.86 10.02 -13.56
C PHE A 327 -9.61 11.04 -14.42
N GLU A 328 -8.97 11.54 -15.48
CA GLU A 328 -9.54 12.54 -16.39
C GLU A 328 -10.85 12.06 -17.00
N TYR A 329 -10.89 10.81 -17.46
CA TYR A 329 -12.08 10.26 -18.07
C TYR A 329 -13.12 9.85 -17.04
N LEU A 330 -12.73 9.17 -15.96
CA LEU A 330 -13.67 8.78 -14.90
C LEU A 330 -14.36 9.99 -14.28
N ASP A 331 -13.65 11.10 -14.06
CA ASP A 331 -14.18 12.34 -13.50
C ASP A 331 -15.33 12.90 -14.35
N SER A 332 -15.22 12.80 -15.69
CA SER A 332 -16.24 13.28 -16.64
C SER A 332 -17.53 12.45 -16.66
N LEU A 333 -17.51 11.21 -16.18
CA LEU A 333 -18.67 10.31 -16.23
C LEU A 333 -19.69 10.63 -15.12
N PRO A 334 -21.01 10.45 -15.37
CA PRO A 334 -22.03 10.59 -14.33
C PRO A 334 -21.91 9.50 -13.26
N LYS A 335 -22.08 9.89 -12.00
CA LYS A 335 -21.88 9.03 -10.82
C LYS A 335 -23.08 9.10 -9.89
N ASP A 336 -23.51 7.93 -9.44
CA ASP A 336 -24.50 7.72 -8.38
C ASP A 336 -23.82 7.45 -7.02
N TYR A 337 -22.49 7.48 -6.99
CA TYR A 337 -21.61 7.30 -5.82
C TYR A 337 -20.71 8.53 -5.63
N ILE A 338 -20.13 8.66 -4.44
CA ILE A 338 -19.16 9.72 -4.13
C ILE A 338 -17.79 9.30 -4.65
N PHE A 339 -17.20 10.09 -5.55
CA PHE A 339 -15.89 9.84 -6.10
C PHE A 339 -14.85 10.78 -5.49
N ILE A 340 -13.81 10.21 -4.89
CA ILE A 340 -12.70 10.97 -4.33
C ILE A 340 -11.55 10.95 -5.35
N ASN A 341 -11.40 12.08 -6.06
CA ASN A 341 -10.37 12.24 -7.09
C ASN A 341 -9.00 12.51 -6.46
N THR A 342 -8.33 11.46 -5.98
CA THR A 342 -7.04 11.58 -5.28
C THR A 342 -5.94 12.19 -6.17
N LYS A 343 -5.97 11.96 -7.49
CA LYS A 343 -5.03 12.61 -8.42
C LYS A 343 -5.14 14.13 -8.35
N LYS A 344 -6.36 14.66 -8.44
CA LYS A 344 -6.59 16.12 -8.38
C LYS A 344 -6.12 16.70 -7.05
N ILE A 345 -6.59 16.13 -5.94
CA ILE A 345 -6.27 16.59 -4.58
C ILE A 345 -4.75 16.63 -4.34
N LEU A 346 -4.05 15.56 -4.71
CA LEU A 346 -2.61 15.44 -4.48
C LEU A 346 -1.79 16.27 -5.48
N SER A 347 -2.25 16.47 -6.71
CA SER A 347 -1.57 17.33 -7.69
C SER A 347 -1.50 18.78 -7.20
N GLU A 348 -2.57 19.28 -6.57
CA GLU A 348 -2.59 20.62 -5.98
C GLU A 348 -1.54 20.79 -4.88
N GLN A 349 -1.24 19.74 -4.11
CA GLN A 349 -0.17 19.78 -3.09
C GLN A 349 1.22 19.84 -3.75
N LEU A 350 1.43 19.05 -4.81
CA LEU A 350 2.68 19.10 -5.58
C LEU A 350 2.91 20.46 -6.25
N GLU A 351 1.84 21.14 -6.67
CA GLU A 351 1.88 22.50 -7.23
C GLU A 351 2.27 23.53 -6.16
N LYS A 352 1.75 23.39 -4.94
CA LYS A 352 2.13 24.21 -3.77
C LYS A 352 3.56 23.98 -3.28
N GLY A 353 4.25 22.97 -3.81
CA GLY A 353 5.63 22.64 -3.44
C GLY A 353 5.72 21.68 -2.25
N GLU A 354 4.63 21.03 -1.88
CA GLU A 354 4.65 20.01 -0.83
C GLU A 354 5.51 18.82 -1.26
N LYS A 355 6.41 18.42 -0.37
CA LYS A 355 7.30 17.28 -0.55
C LYS A 355 6.75 16.03 0.15
N ASP A 356 7.22 14.87 -0.30
CA ASP A 356 6.95 13.56 0.31
C ASP A 356 5.46 13.20 0.34
N ILE A 357 4.70 13.60 -0.69
CA ILE A 357 3.31 13.12 -0.87
C ILE A 357 3.32 11.59 -1.04
N PHE A 358 4.27 11.07 -1.81
CA PHE A 358 4.70 9.68 -1.73
C PHE A 358 6.04 9.56 -1.03
N TYR A 359 6.27 8.44 -0.33
CA TYR A 359 7.60 8.10 0.13
C TYR A 359 8.52 7.92 -1.09
N ALA A 360 9.73 8.47 -1.04
CA ALA A 360 10.65 8.43 -2.18
C ALA A 360 10.98 6.98 -2.59
N ASP A 361 11.12 6.10 -1.61
CA ASP A 361 11.52 4.70 -1.74
C ASP A 361 10.38 3.68 -1.84
N ASP A 362 9.11 4.10 -1.83
CA ASP A 362 7.97 3.20 -1.79
C ASP A 362 6.96 3.46 -2.92
N THR A 363 6.12 2.47 -3.17
CA THR A 363 4.95 2.57 -4.04
C THR A 363 3.76 3.26 -3.37
N HIS A 364 3.73 3.32 -2.04
CA HIS A 364 2.64 3.90 -1.27
C HIS A 364 2.86 5.38 -0.98
N TRP A 365 1.76 6.09 -0.78
CA TRP A 365 1.79 7.47 -0.32
C TRP A 365 2.22 7.58 1.15
N SER A 366 2.60 8.78 1.57
CA SER A 366 2.87 9.07 2.98
C SER A 366 1.59 9.47 3.73
N HIS A 367 1.74 9.68 5.04
CA HIS A 367 0.68 10.22 5.88
C HIS A 367 0.15 11.58 5.42
N LYS A 368 0.98 12.40 4.74
CA LYS A 368 0.58 13.70 4.22
C LYS A 368 -0.55 13.56 3.20
N ALA A 369 -0.44 12.57 2.31
CA ALA A 369 -1.48 12.30 1.32
C ALA A 369 -2.79 11.87 1.99
N SER A 370 -2.71 10.95 2.96
CA SER A 370 -3.89 10.49 3.70
C SER A 370 -4.58 11.64 4.43
N GLU A 371 -3.82 12.47 5.13
CA GLU A 371 -4.37 13.63 5.85
C GLU A 371 -5.06 14.61 4.91
N VAL A 372 -4.39 15.00 3.81
CA VAL A 372 -4.94 15.97 2.86
C VAL A 372 -6.19 15.42 2.18
N ILE A 373 -6.19 14.16 1.74
CA ILE A 373 -7.36 13.55 1.09
C ILE A 373 -8.56 13.55 2.04
N ILE A 374 -8.38 13.15 3.30
CA ILE A 374 -9.49 13.03 4.25
C ILE A 374 -10.00 14.40 4.71
N LYS A 375 -9.13 15.43 4.73
CA LYS A 375 -9.50 16.81 5.08
C LYS A 375 -9.96 17.65 3.87
N ASP A 376 -9.92 17.12 2.65
CA ASP A 376 -10.40 17.81 1.46
C ASP A 376 -11.93 18.00 1.48
N GLU A 377 -12.40 19.08 0.86
CA GLU A 377 -13.83 19.39 0.78
C GLU A 377 -14.63 18.27 0.09
N SER A 378 -14.07 17.62 -0.94
CA SER A 378 -14.73 16.48 -1.59
C SER A 378 -14.99 15.31 -0.65
N PHE A 379 -14.16 15.12 0.37
CA PHE A 379 -14.35 14.07 1.38
C PHE A 379 -15.32 14.52 2.47
N LYS A 380 -15.23 15.78 2.92
CA LYS A 380 -16.13 16.34 3.95
C LYS A 380 -17.61 16.20 3.59
N ILE A 381 -17.96 16.37 2.32
CA ILE A 381 -19.34 16.27 1.82
C ILE A 381 -19.98 14.90 2.10
N ILE A 382 -19.20 13.84 2.37
CA ILE A 382 -19.75 12.53 2.77
C ILE A 382 -20.64 12.65 4.04
N PHE A 383 -20.24 13.50 4.98
CA PHE A 383 -20.88 13.65 6.29
C PHE A 383 -21.92 14.78 6.35
N ASN A 384 -22.03 15.57 5.28
CA ASN A 384 -23.14 16.50 5.05
C ASN A 384 -24.30 15.78 4.33
#